data_AF-A0A8H4R0K4-F1
#
_entry.id   AF-A0A8H4R0K4-F1
#
_cell.length_a   1.000
_cell.length_b   1.000
_cell.length_c   1.000
_cell.angle_alpha   90.00
_cell.angle_beta   90.00
_cell.angle_gamma   90.00
#
_symmetry.space_group_name_H-M   'P 1'
#
loop_
_entity.id
_entity.type
_entity.pdbx_description
1 polymer ?
#
loop_
_entity_poly.entity_id
_entity_poly.type
_entity_poly.pdbx_seq_one_letter_code
_entity_poly.pdbx_strand_id
1 'polypeptide(L)'
;MSNQVNILLDWCTANSVHLDPRISIVESHESNGICVYSKDSFIPPETTLVKIPKDAVLSTRTCSLAGIIPIIPFGLGAQLSLAVALHVEMLRGESSRWYGYIRSLPNKPADLPLFWAINACGSLDGLEALSWLRGTEADKILRAPSSGNGASTLEEINRYYHDVAEPLLLRHSGVWQCTKAHGGLALKDFYYAFSMVSSRAFLVDAYHGLAMVPVADAFNHVVENNVHLESDFNVCPECGALYECVHDRDEHDEDDGDHDRRPPAATSGDERDIFFEMVSNAGIPSHSEIFNTYGERLTNAELLNQYGFILDVNDNDHLSWTMDEVLHLLSSEPVSRQDKDNVLRRFREVSSILRHSDATSLLSRSNIIHFLGSDNNSFSINSEGVVSHMLWTLLFVLSTRRQPETGLQAQLLAVLALQEQFELSLAEEDDDDGGGEVAVDETDVGLARLRVLLDIAGMVVTLCRERKRLSGKPGSEGLDLSELMEGIPSELPRTHLALSVLIGERSILDSCAAAWESLADGIKTIA
;
A
#
# COMPACT_ATOMS: atom_id res chain seq x y z
N MET A 1 18.89 7.25 -29.83
CA MET A 1 17.59 6.93 -29.24
C MET A 1 17.15 5.58 -29.77
N SER A 2 16.69 4.71 -28.88
CA SER A 2 16.22 3.37 -29.22
C SER A 2 14.93 3.42 -30.04
N ASN A 3 14.55 2.29 -30.64
CA ASN A 3 13.30 2.18 -31.39
C ASN A 3 12.05 2.36 -30.50
N GLN A 4 12.09 1.91 -29.25
CA GLN A 4 10.93 1.92 -28.34
C GLN A 4 10.55 3.34 -27.88
N VAL A 5 11.51 4.15 -27.47
CA VAL A 5 11.25 5.55 -27.05
C VAL A 5 10.76 6.39 -28.24
N ASN A 6 11.35 6.21 -29.42
CA ASN A 6 10.89 6.95 -30.61
C ASN A 6 9.44 6.60 -30.96
N ILE A 7 9.06 5.32 -30.92
CA ILE A 7 7.68 4.87 -31.15
C ILE A 7 6.72 5.54 -30.15
N LEU A 8 7.10 5.64 -28.87
CA LEU A 8 6.29 6.32 -27.86
C LEU A 8 6.15 7.82 -28.15
N LEU A 9 7.24 8.51 -28.50
CA LEU A 9 7.22 9.95 -28.77
C LEU A 9 6.41 10.30 -30.04
N ASP A 10 6.51 9.48 -31.08
CA ASP A 10 5.68 9.60 -32.29
C ASP A 10 4.20 9.41 -31.95
N TRP A 11 3.89 8.43 -31.10
CA TRP A 11 2.55 8.17 -30.60
C TRP A 11 2.00 9.32 -29.75
N CYS A 12 2.82 9.88 -28.86
CA CYS A 12 2.46 11.05 -28.05
C CYS A 12 2.08 12.23 -28.94
N THR A 13 2.89 12.50 -29.96
CA THR A 13 2.63 13.58 -30.94
C THR A 13 1.32 13.34 -31.69
N ALA A 14 1.05 12.10 -32.12
CA ALA A 14 -0.19 11.75 -32.83
C ALA A 14 -1.45 11.84 -31.96
N ASN A 15 -1.33 11.70 -30.63
CA ASN A 15 -2.44 11.73 -29.68
C ASN A 15 -2.46 13.02 -28.84
N SER A 16 -1.76 14.08 -29.27
CA SER A 16 -1.74 15.39 -28.57
C SER A 16 -1.30 15.32 -27.11
N VAL A 17 -0.40 14.39 -26.77
CA VAL A 17 0.28 14.37 -25.47
C VAL A 17 1.44 15.36 -25.52
N HIS A 18 1.44 16.34 -24.62
CA HIS A 18 2.45 17.40 -24.58
C HIS A 18 3.51 17.10 -23.53
N LEU A 19 4.79 17.18 -23.91
CA LEU A 19 5.94 16.98 -23.03
C LEU A 19 6.70 18.29 -22.88
N ASP A 20 7.10 18.64 -21.66
CA ASP A 20 7.98 19.78 -21.41
C ASP A 20 9.33 19.56 -22.13
N PRO A 21 9.85 20.56 -22.86
CA PRO A 21 11.09 20.41 -23.60
C PRO A 21 12.31 20.13 -22.71
N ARG A 22 12.23 20.39 -21.41
CA ARG A 22 13.29 20.19 -20.41
C ARG A 22 13.32 18.76 -19.86
N ILE A 23 12.37 17.89 -20.21
CA ILE A 23 12.41 16.48 -19.84
C ILE A 23 12.77 15.58 -21.02
N SER A 24 13.31 14.40 -20.73
CA SER A 24 13.58 13.35 -21.70
C SER A 24 13.21 11.99 -21.14
N ILE A 25 12.56 11.17 -21.98
CA ILE A 25 12.30 9.76 -21.69
C ILE A 25 13.51 8.95 -22.16
N VAL A 26 14.04 8.10 -21.29
CA VAL A 26 15.25 7.30 -21.53
C VAL A 26 14.94 5.84 -21.22
N GLU A 27 15.54 4.91 -21.95
CA GLU A 27 15.49 3.49 -21.57
C GLU A 27 16.40 3.22 -20.39
N SER A 28 15.89 2.51 -19.39
CA SER A 28 16.72 1.98 -18.32
C SER A 28 17.21 0.59 -18.68
N HIS A 29 18.54 0.44 -18.69
CA HIS A 29 19.19 -0.85 -18.89
C HIS A 29 18.96 -1.82 -17.72
N GLU A 30 18.65 -1.30 -16.53
CA GLU A 30 18.48 -2.08 -15.30
C GLU A 30 17.04 -2.60 -15.15
N SER A 31 16.04 -1.76 -15.40
CA SER A 31 14.62 -2.12 -15.21
C SER A 31 13.93 -2.67 -16.48
N ASN A 32 14.64 -2.72 -17.61
CA ASN A 32 14.09 -3.14 -18.92
C ASN A 32 12.78 -2.38 -19.27
N GLY A 33 12.73 -1.11 -18.87
CA GLY A 33 11.62 -0.18 -19.02
C GLY A 33 12.11 1.22 -19.40
N ILE A 34 11.28 2.22 -19.13
CA ILE A 34 11.57 3.63 -19.41
C ILE A 34 11.56 4.45 -18.12
N CYS A 35 12.39 5.49 -18.09
CA CYS A 35 12.52 6.46 -17.00
C CYS A 35 12.45 7.89 -17.55
N VAL A 36 12.17 8.86 -16.69
CA VAL A 36 12.12 10.28 -17.08
C VAL A 36 13.22 11.06 -16.38
N TYR A 37 14.01 11.80 -17.16
CA TYR A 37 15.13 12.62 -16.66
C TYR A 37 14.94 14.09 -17.05
N SER A 38 15.40 14.99 -16.19
CA SER A 38 15.58 16.40 -16.54
C SER A 38 16.82 16.59 -17.43
N LYS A 39 16.76 17.58 -18.32
CA LYS A 39 17.87 17.99 -19.19
C LYS A 39 18.72 19.06 -18.51
N ASP A 40 19.29 19.98 -19.29
CA ASP A 40 20.30 20.95 -18.88
C ASP A 40 19.78 22.13 -18.04
N SER A 41 18.52 22.11 -17.59
CA SER A 41 17.88 23.26 -16.92
C SER A 41 17.10 22.85 -15.69
N PHE A 42 17.19 23.66 -14.64
CA PHE A 42 16.36 23.55 -13.44
C PHE A 42 14.87 23.74 -13.78
N ILE A 43 14.02 22.92 -13.16
CA ILE A 43 12.58 23.02 -13.28
C ILE A 43 12.02 23.49 -11.92
N PRO A 44 11.32 24.64 -11.86
CA PRO A 44 10.75 25.12 -10.61
C PRO A 44 9.54 24.26 -10.20
N PRO A 45 9.17 24.25 -8.91
CA PRO A 45 7.92 23.63 -8.47
C PRO A 45 6.71 24.28 -9.17
N GLU A 46 5.57 23.59 -9.15
CA GLU A 46 4.32 23.97 -9.80
C GLU A 46 4.42 24.09 -11.34
N THR A 47 5.37 23.37 -11.94
CA THR A 47 5.50 23.25 -13.40
C THR A 47 4.80 22.00 -13.90
N THR A 48 3.87 22.15 -14.85
CA THR A 48 3.32 21.02 -15.62
C THR A 48 4.37 20.46 -16.60
N LEU A 49 4.80 19.21 -16.39
CA LEU A 49 5.78 18.53 -17.22
C LEU A 49 5.17 17.73 -18.36
N VAL A 50 3.96 17.20 -18.14
CA VAL A 50 3.23 16.41 -19.14
C VAL A 50 1.76 16.78 -19.11
N LYS A 51 1.15 17.05 -20.27
CA LYS A 51 -0.31 17.16 -20.42
C LYS A 51 -0.82 16.01 -21.28
N ILE A 52 -1.77 15.24 -20.75
CA ILE A 52 -2.26 13.99 -21.33
C ILE A 52 -3.76 14.13 -21.57
N PRO A 53 -4.23 14.18 -22.82
CA PRO A 53 -5.66 14.24 -23.10
C PRO A 53 -6.41 13.10 -22.41
N LYS A 54 -7.56 13.38 -21.78
CA LYS A 54 -8.38 12.37 -21.10
C LYS A 54 -8.81 11.24 -22.05
N ASP A 55 -8.98 11.52 -23.34
CA ASP A 55 -9.32 10.51 -24.34
C ASP A 55 -8.12 9.62 -24.76
N ALA A 56 -6.88 10.04 -24.47
CA ALA A 56 -5.66 9.31 -24.81
C ALA A 56 -5.33 8.20 -23.79
N VAL A 57 -5.93 8.22 -22.59
CA VAL A 57 -5.73 7.16 -21.58
C VAL A 57 -6.37 5.86 -22.04
N LEU A 58 -5.80 4.74 -21.60
CA LEU A 58 -6.40 3.43 -21.81
C LEU A 58 -7.18 3.03 -20.55
N SER A 59 -8.50 3.04 -20.65
CA SER A 59 -9.42 2.59 -19.59
C SER A 59 -10.50 1.66 -20.15
N THR A 60 -11.34 1.12 -19.26
CA THR A 60 -12.53 0.37 -19.67
C THR A 60 -13.51 1.21 -20.50
N ARG A 61 -13.43 2.54 -20.46
CA ARG A 61 -14.26 3.48 -21.24
C ARG A 61 -13.72 3.79 -22.63
N THR A 62 -12.40 3.73 -22.81
CA THR A 62 -11.76 4.14 -24.07
C THR A 62 -11.38 2.96 -24.95
N CYS A 63 -11.11 1.78 -24.38
CA CYS A 63 -10.67 0.61 -25.13
C CYS A 63 -11.66 0.15 -26.21
N SER A 64 -11.19 -0.69 -27.13
CA SER A 64 -12.00 -1.20 -28.25
C SER A 64 -13.26 -1.98 -27.84
N LEU A 65 -13.35 -2.44 -26.59
CA LEU A 65 -14.49 -3.18 -26.05
C LEU A 65 -15.26 -2.41 -24.96
N ALA A 66 -15.13 -1.08 -24.92
CA ALA A 66 -15.74 -0.26 -23.89
C ALA A 66 -17.27 -0.41 -23.76
N GLY A 67 -17.97 -0.68 -24.86
CA GLY A 67 -19.42 -0.94 -24.83
C GLY A 67 -19.83 -2.31 -24.29
N ILE A 68 -18.86 -3.18 -23.93
CA ILE A 68 -19.10 -4.58 -23.55
C ILE A 68 -18.53 -4.88 -22.16
N ILE A 69 -17.35 -4.33 -21.82
CA ILE A 69 -16.70 -4.56 -20.53
C ILE A 69 -17.50 -3.85 -19.42
N PRO A 70 -17.82 -4.54 -18.31
CA PRO A 70 -18.50 -3.90 -17.19
C PRO A 70 -17.63 -2.82 -16.55
N ILE A 71 -18.25 -1.69 -16.20
CA ILE A 71 -17.57 -0.62 -15.47
C ILE A 71 -17.60 -0.98 -13.99
N ILE A 72 -16.43 -1.28 -13.45
CA ILE A 72 -16.24 -1.54 -12.02
C ILE A 72 -15.36 -0.41 -11.48
N PRO A 73 -15.83 0.35 -10.48
CA PRO A 73 -15.18 1.61 -10.09
C PRO A 73 -13.89 1.41 -9.30
N PHE A 74 -13.76 0.37 -8.47
CA PHE A 74 -12.61 0.17 -7.60
C PHE A 74 -12.34 -1.30 -7.26
N GLY A 75 -11.18 -1.55 -6.65
CA GLY A 75 -10.75 -2.86 -6.15
C GLY A 75 -10.29 -3.82 -7.25
N LEU A 76 -10.17 -5.11 -6.89
CA LEU A 76 -9.67 -6.15 -7.79
C LEU A 76 -10.53 -6.28 -9.07
N GLY A 77 -11.85 -6.08 -8.98
CA GLY A 77 -12.72 -6.11 -10.15
C GLY A 77 -12.40 -5.02 -11.18
N ALA A 78 -12.01 -3.82 -10.74
CA ALA A 78 -11.56 -2.74 -11.62
C ALA A 78 -10.23 -3.12 -12.29
N GLN A 79 -9.27 -3.66 -11.53
CA GLN A 79 -7.99 -4.15 -12.05
C GLN A 79 -8.18 -5.25 -13.10
N LEU A 80 -9.04 -6.23 -12.82
CA LEU A 80 -9.35 -7.33 -13.75
C LEU A 80 -10.00 -6.82 -15.04
N SER A 81 -10.94 -5.88 -14.93
CA SER A 81 -11.63 -5.30 -16.09
C SER A 81 -10.68 -4.47 -16.97
N LEU A 82 -9.80 -3.68 -16.34
CA LEU A 82 -8.76 -2.95 -17.05
C LEU A 82 -7.70 -3.89 -17.65
N ALA A 83 -7.37 -5.00 -17.00
CA ALA A 83 -6.47 -6.01 -17.55
C ALA A 83 -7.04 -6.64 -18.82
N VAL A 84 -8.36 -6.86 -18.91
CA VAL A 84 -9.02 -7.28 -20.15
C VAL A 84 -8.90 -6.20 -21.22
N ALA A 85 -9.17 -4.93 -20.87
CA ALA A 85 -9.04 -3.81 -21.81
C ALA A 85 -7.63 -3.73 -22.40
N LEU A 86 -6.59 -3.81 -21.55
CA LEU A 86 -5.19 -3.85 -22.00
C LEU A 86 -4.88 -5.08 -22.85
N HIS A 87 -5.32 -6.26 -22.41
CA HIS A 87 -5.05 -7.50 -23.13
C HIS A 87 -5.65 -7.49 -24.55
N VAL A 88 -6.86 -6.95 -24.73
CA VAL A 88 -7.46 -6.76 -26.06
C VAL A 88 -6.59 -5.86 -26.94
N GLU A 89 -6.16 -4.71 -26.42
CA GLU A 89 -5.35 -3.77 -27.19
C GLU A 89 -3.99 -4.35 -27.56
N MET A 90 -3.39 -5.15 -26.68
CA MET A 90 -2.17 -5.91 -27.01
C MET A 90 -2.40 -6.91 -28.16
N LEU A 91 -3.55 -7.59 -28.18
CA LEU A 91 -3.89 -8.57 -29.21
C LEU A 91 -4.17 -7.94 -30.58
N ARG A 92 -4.65 -6.69 -30.59
CA ARG A 92 -4.84 -5.89 -31.81
C ARG A 92 -3.53 -5.53 -32.49
N GLY A 93 -2.43 -5.47 -31.74
CA GLY A 93 -1.13 -5.08 -32.28
C GLY A 93 -1.18 -3.68 -32.91
N GLU A 94 -0.63 -3.52 -34.10
CA GLU A 94 -0.51 -2.23 -34.81
C GLU A 94 -1.86 -1.56 -35.10
N SER A 95 -2.96 -2.32 -35.11
CA SER A 95 -4.32 -1.80 -35.26
C SER A 95 -4.89 -1.19 -33.98
N SER A 96 -4.19 -1.29 -32.85
CA SER A 96 -4.56 -0.62 -31.60
C SER A 96 -4.23 0.86 -31.66
N ARG A 97 -5.15 1.72 -31.19
CA ARG A 97 -4.86 3.13 -30.98
C ARG A 97 -3.66 3.31 -30.04
N TRP A 98 -3.50 2.44 -29.05
CA TRP A 98 -2.44 2.50 -28.03
C TRP A 98 -1.19 1.70 -28.39
N TYR A 99 -1.03 1.24 -29.64
CA TYR A 99 0.11 0.40 -30.01
C TYR A 99 1.46 1.01 -29.61
N GLY A 100 1.66 2.31 -29.89
CA GLY A 100 2.92 2.98 -29.56
C GLY A 100 3.20 3.05 -28.05
N TYR A 101 2.16 3.29 -27.25
CA TYR A 101 2.22 3.25 -25.78
C TYR A 101 2.46 1.82 -25.25
N ILE A 102 1.71 0.83 -25.72
CA ILE A 102 1.87 -0.57 -25.28
C ILE A 102 3.28 -1.09 -25.60
N ARG A 103 3.87 -0.65 -26.71
CA ARG A 103 5.26 -0.98 -27.06
C ARG A 103 6.29 -0.36 -26.12
N SER A 104 5.95 0.71 -25.38
CA SER A 104 6.83 1.30 -24.38
C SER A 104 6.80 0.60 -23.03
N LEU A 105 5.79 -0.24 -22.76
CA LEU A 105 5.71 -1.03 -21.54
C LEU A 105 6.87 -2.04 -21.45
N PRO A 106 7.29 -2.43 -20.24
CA PRO A 106 8.33 -3.43 -20.05
C PRO A 106 8.01 -4.75 -20.76
N ASN A 107 9.00 -5.35 -21.42
CA ASN A 107 8.80 -6.62 -22.15
C ASN A 107 8.61 -7.84 -21.22
N LYS A 108 8.82 -7.67 -19.91
CA LYS A 108 8.63 -8.68 -18.87
C LYS A 108 7.51 -8.21 -17.92
N PRO A 109 6.71 -9.12 -17.36
CA PRO A 109 5.73 -8.76 -16.34
C PRO A 109 6.43 -8.14 -15.12
N ALA A 110 5.71 -7.32 -14.36
CA ALA A 110 6.17 -6.90 -13.03
C ALA A 110 6.38 -8.16 -12.18
N ASP A 111 7.47 -8.20 -11.40
CA ASP A 111 7.88 -9.42 -10.69
C ASP A 111 7.13 -9.58 -9.36
N LEU A 112 5.80 -9.67 -9.45
CA LEU A 112 4.91 -9.71 -8.29
C LEU A 112 4.97 -11.07 -7.59
N PRO A 113 5.01 -11.11 -6.23
CA PRO A 113 5.02 -12.36 -5.48
C PRO A 113 3.86 -13.31 -5.79
N LEU A 114 2.71 -12.75 -6.18
CA LEU A 114 1.54 -13.49 -6.63
C LEU A 114 1.86 -14.49 -7.76
N PHE A 115 2.83 -14.15 -8.61
CA PHE A 115 3.23 -14.96 -9.76
C PHE A 115 4.51 -15.78 -9.51
N TRP A 116 5.16 -15.66 -8.35
CA TRP A 116 6.42 -16.36 -8.06
C TRP A 116 6.27 -17.88 -7.98
N ALA A 117 5.10 -18.37 -7.58
CA ALA A 117 4.78 -19.80 -7.57
C ALA A 117 4.53 -20.35 -8.99
N ILE A 118 4.19 -19.48 -9.95
CA ILE A 118 3.97 -19.87 -11.33
C ILE A 118 5.36 -20.04 -11.94
N ASN A 119 5.78 -21.30 -12.13
CA ASN A 119 7.09 -21.68 -12.65
C ASN A 119 7.23 -21.35 -14.16
N ALA A 120 6.98 -20.10 -14.55
CA ALA A 120 6.99 -19.64 -15.93
C ALA A 120 8.41 -19.65 -16.55
N CYS A 121 9.45 -19.64 -15.71
CA CYS A 121 10.85 -19.54 -16.13
C CYS A 121 11.72 -20.75 -15.74
N GLY A 122 11.16 -21.80 -15.13
CA GLY A 122 11.94 -22.97 -14.69
C GLY A 122 12.85 -22.72 -13.48
N SER A 123 12.79 -21.53 -12.88
CA SER A 123 13.59 -21.14 -11.72
C SER A 123 12.89 -21.52 -10.41
N LEU A 124 13.64 -22.09 -9.47
CA LEU A 124 13.18 -22.34 -8.10
C LEU A 124 13.23 -21.10 -7.20
N ASP A 125 13.78 -19.98 -7.69
CA ASP A 125 13.93 -18.72 -6.96
C ASP A 125 12.60 -18.24 -6.37
N GLY A 126 11.52 -18.26 -7.18
CA GLY A 126 10.21 -17.82 -6.70
C GLY A 126 9.65 -18.65 -5.55
N LEU A 127 9.84 -19.98 -5.57
CA LEU A 127 9.39 -20.86 -4.49
C LEU A 127 10.25 -20.69 -3.23
N GLU A 128 11.55 -20.51 -3.41
CA GLU A 128 12.48 -20.19 -2.33
C GLU A 128 12.13 -18.85 -1.67
N ALA A 129 11.93 -17.80 -2.46
CA ALA A 129 11.52 -16.48 -2.00
C ALA A 129 10.19 -16.51 -1.22
N LEU A 130 9.17 -17.22 -1.73
CA LEU A 130 7.89 -17.38 -1.03
C LEU A 130 8.04 -18.08 0.33
N SER A 131 9.00 -18.98 0.47
CA SER A 131 9.27 -19.65 1.75
C SER A 131 9.89 -18.71 2.79
N TRP A 132 10.62 -17.68 2.34
CA TRP A 132 11.17 -16.62 3.19
C TRP A 132 10.15 -15.53 3.53
N LEU A 133 9.20 -15.24 2.62
CA LEU A 133 8.12 -14.29 2.91
C LEU A 133 7.13 -14.81 3.95
N ARG A 134 7.06 -16.12 4.21
CA ARG A 134 6.08 -16.69 5.14
C ARG A 134 6.00 -15.91 6.45
N GLY A 135 4.81 -15.55 6.88
CA GLY A 135 4.58 -14.84 8.13
C GLY A 135 4.85 -13.33 8.10
N THR A 136 5.44 -12.79 7.05
CA THR A 136 5.62 -11.32 6.87
C THR A 136 4.30 -10.60 6.59
N GLU A 137 4.28 -9.27 6.60
CA GLU A 137 3.14 -8.48 6.11
C GLU A 137 2.89 -8.73 4.61
N ALA A 138 3.96 -8.94 3.83
CA ALA A 138 3.82 -9.28 2.41
C ALA A 138 3.08 -10.61 2.21
N ASP A 139 3.36 -11.63 3.04
CA ASP A 139 2.66 -12.92 3.02
C ASP A 139 1.22 -12.81 3.52
N LYS A 140 0.92 -11.92 4.47
CA LYS A 140 -0.46 -11.62 4.86
C LYS A 140 -1.26 -11.04 3.71
N ILE A 141 -0.71 -10.08 2.96
CA ILE A 141 -1.35 -9.50 1.77
C ILE A 141 -1.59 -10.58 0.71
N LEU A 142 -0.61 -11.46 0.46
CA LEU A 142 -0.75 -12.56 -0.51
C LEU A 142 -1.83 -13.57 -0.15
N ARG A 143 -1.97 -13.86 1.15
CA ARG A 143 -2.96 -14.83 1.67
C ARG A 143 -4.30 -14.19 1.99
N ALA A 144 -4.40 -12.86 1.96
CA ALA A 144 -5.63 -12.17 2.23
C ALA A 144 -6.69 -12.62 1.21
N PRO A 145 -7.89 -13.03 1.66
CA PRO A 145 -8.94 -13.43 0.76
C PRO A 145 -9.39 -12.21 -0.05
N SER A 146 -9.39 -12.33 -1.37
CA SER A 146 -9.84 -11.25 -2.26
C SER A 146 -11.37 -11.12 -2.31
N SER A 147 -12.08 -12.18 -1.92
CA SER A 147 -13.54 -12.23 -1.87
C SER A 147 -14.04 -12.97 -0.61
N GLY A 148 -15.31 -12.75 -0.26
CA GLY A 148 -15.97 -13.40 0.88
C GLY A 148 -16.09 -14.93 0.79
N ASN A 149 -15.62 -15.54 -0.31
CA ASN A 149 -15.54 -17.00 -0.49
C ASN A 149 -14.20 -17.61 -0.01
N GLY A 150 -13.23 -16.79 0.44
CA GLY A 150 -11.94 -17.26 0.94
C GLY A 150 -10.90 -17.59 -0.14
N ALA A 151 -11.15 -17.26 -1.40
CA ALA A 151 -10.20 -17.48 -2.49
C ALA A 151 -9.04 -16.48 -2.46
N SER A 152 -7.87 -16.96 -2.88
CA SER A 152 -6.70 -16.11 -3.10
C SER A 152 -6.86 -15.24 -4.36
N THR A 153 -6.11 -14.14 -4.43
CA THR A 153 -6.10 -13.23 -5.57
C THR A 153 -5.79 -13.97 -6.88
N LEU A 154 -4.86 -14.94 -6.86
CA LEU A 154 -4.48 -15.69 -8.06
C LEU A 154 -5.61 -16.59 -8.55
N GLU A 155 -6.33 -17.25 -7.64
CA GLU A 155 -7.48 -18.08 -7.99
C GLU A 155 -8.61 -17.25 -8.59
N GLU A 156 -8.79 -16.02 -8.11
CA GLU A 156 -9.76 -15.08 -8.67
C GLU A 156 -9.37 -14.58 -10.06
N ILE A 157 -8.08 -14.28 -10.29
CA ILE A 157 -7.56 -13.94 -11.64
C ILE A 157 -7.81 -15.09 -12.60
N ASN A 158 -7.49 -16.32 -12.21
CA ASN A 158 -7.67 -17.52 -13.04
C ASN A 158 -9.14 -17.75 -13.38
N ARG A 159 -10.00 -17.65 -12.37
CA ARG A 159 -11.45 -17.80 -12.54
C ARG A 159 -12.01 -16.71 -13.44
N TYR A 160 -11.66 -15.45 -13.19
CA TYR A 160 -12.10 -14.33 -14.02
C TYR A 160 -11.65 -14.49 -15.47
N TYR A 161 -10.42 -14.96 -15.70
CA TYR A 161 -9.94 -15.22 -17.04
C TYR A 161 -10.82 -16.24 -17.79
N HIS A 162 -11.05 -17.41 -17.20
CA HIS A 162 -11.81 -18.49 -17.84
C HIS A 162 -13.31 -18.20 -17.94
N ASP A 163 -13.90 -17.57 -16.92
CA ASP A 163 -15.35 -17.37 -16.84
C ASP A 163 -15.79 -16.08 -17.55
N VAL A 164 -14.92 -15.07 -17.65
CA VAL A 164 -15.26 -13.74 -18.17
C VAL A 164 -14.39 -13.35 -19.35
N ALA A 165 -13.07 -13.25 -19.16
CA ALA A 165 -12.18 -12.65 -20.17
C ALA A 165 -12.12 -13.47 -21.46
N GLU A 166 -11.78 -14.76 -21.37
CA GLU A 166 -11.64 -15.65 -22.52
C GLU A 166 -12.95 -15.77 -23.34
N PRO A 167 -14.13 -16.01 -22.72
CA PRO A 167 -15.41 -16.00 -23.44
C PRO A 167 -15.72 -14.66 -24.13
N LEU A 168 -15.43 -13.53 -23.47
CA LEU A 168 -15.64 -12.20 -24.03
C LEU A 168 -14.74 -11.95 -25.24
N LEU A 169 -13.46 -12.30 -25.15
CA LEU A 169 -12.49 -12.17 -26.24
C LEU A 169 -12.88 -13.01 -27.46
N LEU A 170 -13.30 -14.26 -27.24
CA LEU A 170 -13.70 -15.18 -28.30
C LEU A 170 -14.98 -14.71 -29.03
N ARG A 171 -16.00 -14.29 -28.27
CA ARG A 171 -17.29 -13.82 -28.81
C ARG A 171 -17.15 -12.56 -29.67
N HIS A 172 -16.21 -11.68 -29.32
CA HIS A 172 -16.02 -10.38 -29.97
C HIS A 172 -14.77 -10.31 -30.84
N SER A 173 -14.20 -11.45 -31.24
CA SER A 173 -13.00 -11.54 -32.09
C SER A 173 -13.10 -10.76 -33.42
N GLY A 174 -14.31 -10.60 -33.97
CA GLY A 174 -14.56 -9.76 -35.15
C GLY A 174 -14.45 -8.25 -34.89
N VAL A 175 -14.70 -7.78 -33.66
CA VAL A 175 -14.64 -6.36 -33.27
C VAL A 175 -13.19 -5.88 -33.17
N TRP A 176 -12.28 -6.74 -32.70
CA TRP A 176 -10.88 -6.39 -32.49
C TRP A 176 -9.91 -6.98 -33.53
N GLN A 177 -10.42 -7.60 -34.60
CA GLN A 177 -9.65 -7.95 -35.81
C GLN A 177 -8.35 -8.73 -35.52
N CYS A 178 -8.49 -9.94 -34.99
CA CYS A 178 -7.38 -10.80 -34.55
C CYS A 178 -6.25 -10.96 -35.58
N THR A 179 -5.04 -10.46 -35.26
CA THR A 179 -3.84 -10.55 -36.12
C THR A 179 -3.02 -11.81 -35.90
N LYS A 180 -3.24 -12.54 -34.79
CA LYS A 180 -2.48 -13.76 -34.45
C LYS A 180 -3.40 -14.98 -34.32
N ALA A 181 -3.18 -15.99 -35.16
CA ALA A 181 -3.83 -17.30 -35.06
C ALA A 181 -3.57 -17.95 -33.68
N HIS A 182 -4.57 -17.93 -32.80
CA HIS A 182 -4.75 -18.71 -31.55
C HIS A 182 -3.64 -18.73 -30.48
N GLY A 183 -2.51 -18.04 -30.68
CA GLY A 183 -1.39 -18.02 -29.74
C GLY A 183 -1.42 -16.94 -28.65
N GLY A 184 -2.37 -16.00 -28.70
CA GLY A 184 -2.46 -14.84 -27.78
C GLY A 184 -3.58 -14.90 -26.74
N LEU A 185 -4.45 -15.92 -26.77
CA LEU A 185 -5.46 -16.15 -25.74
C LEU A 185 -4.90 -17.10 -24.66
N ALA A 186 -3.66 -16.90 -24.26
CA ALA A 186 -3.06 -17.70 -23.19
C ALA A 186 -3.20 -16.96 -21.87
N LEU A 187 -3.55 -17.70 -20.80
CA LEU A 187 -3.63 -17.17 -19.44
C LEU A 187 -2.34 -16.42 -19.01
N LYS A 188 -1.17 -16.83 -19.52
CA LYS A 188 0.11 -16.14 -19.27
C LYS A 188 0.13 -14.68 -19.78
N ASP A 189 -0.54 -14.41 -20.91
CA ASP A 189 -0.57 -13.08 -21.52
C ASP A 189 -1.52 -12.18 -20.72
N PHE A 190 -2.56 -12.78 -20.13
CA PHE A 190 -3.43 -12.11 -19.17
C PHE A 190 -2.72 -11.79 -17.85
N TYR A 191 -1.87 -12.68 -17.33
CA TYR A 191 -1.03 -12.35 -16.17
C TYR A 191 -0.11 -11.16 -16.45
N TYR A 192 0.47 -11.08 -17.64
CA TYR A 192 1.25 -9.92 -18.04
C TYR A 192 0.39 -8.65 -18.01
N ALA A 193 -0.78 -8.65 -18.67
CA ALA A 193 -1.67 -7.50 -18.68
C ALA A 193 -2.09 -7.09 -17.25
N PHE A 194 -2.44 -8.05 -16.40
CA PHE A 194 -2.75 -7.80 -14.99
C PHE A 194 -1.57 -7.21 -14.23
N SER A 195 -0.35 -7.73 -14.42
CA SER A 195 0.85 -7.22 -13.76
C SER A 195 1.16 -5.77 -14.16
N MET A 196 0.92 -5.41 -15.43
CA MET A 196 1.07 -4.04 -15.91
C MET A 196 0.02 -3.13 -15.28
N VAL A 197 -1.25 -3.55 -15.24
CA VAL A 197 -2.32 -2.79 -14.59
C VAL A 197 -2.05 -2.58 -13.11
N SER A 198 -1.64 -3.63 -12.39
CA SER A 198 -1.34 -3.55 -10.95
C SER A 198 -0.22 -2.55 -10.64
N SER A 199 0.80 -2.45 -11.52
CA SER A 199 2.00 -1.66 -11.25
C SER A 199 2.01 -0.27 -11.89
N ARG A 200 1.08 0.03 -12.81
CA ARG A 200 1.14 1.25 -13.65
C ARG A 200 -0.18 1.99 -13.82
N ALA A 201 -1.30 1.41 -13.39
CA ALA A 201 -2.58 2.07 -13.53
C ALA A 201 -2.80 3.12 -12.42
N PHE A 202 -3.45 4.22 -12.79
CA PHE A 202 -3.82 5.31 -11.89
C PHE A 202 -5.33 5.32 -11.71
N LEU A 203 -5.78 5.64 -10.51
CA LEU A 203 -7.16 6.04 -10.27
C LEU A 203 -7.28 7.52 -10.65
N VAL A 204 -7.84 7.82 -11.83
CA VAL A 204 -7.73 9.16 -12.44
C VAL A 204 -8.94 10.06 -12.18
N ASP A 205 -10.16 9.54 -12.24
CA ASP A 205 -11.39 10.29 -11.98
C ASP A 205 -12.59 9.34 -11.79
N ALA A 206 -13.78 9.89 -11.52
CA ALA A 206 -15.01 9.11 -11.35
C ALA A 206 -15.58 8.50 -12.66
N TYR A 207 -15.12 8.93 -13.83
CA TYR A 207 -15.64 8.47 -15.13
C TYR A 207 -14.83 7.30 -15.71
N HIS A 208 -13.51 7.51 -15.84
CA HIS A 208 -12.55 6.51 -16.27
C HIS A 208 -12.21 5.52 -15.15
N GLY A 209 -12.25 5.95 -13.88
CA GLY A 209 -11.87 5.12 -12.75
C GLY A 209 -10.39 4.75 -12.81
N LEU A 210 -10.09 3.46 -12.80
CA LEU A 210 -8.73 2.95 -12.98
C LEU A 210 -8.34 2.97 -14.47
N ALA A 211 -7.22 3.59 -14.82
CA ALA A 211 -6.74 3.74 -16.19
C ALA A 211 -5.21 3.63 -16.30
N MET A 212 -4.73 3.17 -17.45
CA MET A 212 -3.32 3.27 -17.83
C MET A 212 -3.09 4.65 -18.44
N VAL A 213 -2.20 5.44 -17.85
CA VAL A 213 -1.99 6.86 -18.18
C VAL A 213 -0.63 7.01 -18.89
N PRO A 214 -0.60 7.14 -20.23
CA PRO A 214 0.64 7.12 -20.99
C PRO A 214 1.63 8.21 -20.56
N VAL A 215 2.91 7.85 -20.43
CA VAL A 215 4.01 8.71 -19.95
C VAL A 215 3.96 9.00 -18.46
N ALA A 216 2.78 9.20 -17.84
CA ALA A 216 2.68 9.33 -16.38
C ALA A 216 3.21 8.07 -15.66
N ASP A 217 2.96 6.89 -16.24
CA ASP A 217 3.46 5.61 -15.74
C ASP A 217 4.96 5.35 -16.01
N ALA A 218 5.67 6.28 -16.66
CA ALA A 218 7.11 6.21 -16.91
C ALA A 218 7.94 6.85 -15.78
N PHE A 219 7.30 7.62 -14.89
CA PHE A 219 7.97 8.22 -13.74
C PHE A 219 8.02 7.18 -12.61
N ASN A 220 9.24 6.81 -12.20
CA ASN A 220 9.46 5.85 -11.11
C ASN A 220 9.04 6.40 -9.75
N HIS A 221 8.92 5.53 -8.75
CA HIS A 221 8.50 5.93 -7.40
C HIS A 221 9.65 6.19 -6.44
N VAL A 222 9.50 7.26 -5.66
CA VAL A 222 10.20 7.45 -4.38
C VAL A 222 9.25 8.18 -3.41
N VAL A 223 9.49 8.09 -2.10
CA VAL A 223 8.68 8.78 -1.07
C VAL A 223 8.82 10.31 -1.21
N GLU A 224 10.06 10.82 -1.28
CA GLU A 224 10.35 12.24 -1.56
C GLU A 224 10.31 12.51 -3.06
N ASN A 225 9.11 12.50 -3.64
CA ASN A 225 8.90 12.62 -5.08
C ASN A 225 9.06 14.06 -5.59
N ASN A 226 9.20 14.18 -6.91
CA ASN A 226 9.33 15.46 -7.60
C ASN A 226 8.07 15.87 -8.35
N VAL A 227 7.24 14.90 -8.73
CA VAL A 227 6.02 15.11 -9.50
C VAL A 227 4.86 14.27 -8.97
N HIS A 228 3.64 14.69 -9.23
CA HIS A 228 2.42 13.90 -9.04
C HIS A 228 1.47 14.10 -10.22
N LEU A 229 0.50 13.19 -10.35
CA LEU A 229 -0.59 13.33 -11.31
C LEU A 229 -1.69 14.20 -10.69
N GLU A 230 -2.06 15.27 -11.39
CA GLU A 230 -3.20 16.13 -11.05
C GLU A 230 -4.38 15.83 -11.97
N SER A 231 -5.55 15.65 -11.35
CA SER A 231 -6.82 15.44 -12.04
C SER A 231 -7.99 15.93 -11.18
N ASP A 232 -9.04 16.41 -11.84
CA ASP A 232 -10.32 16.67 -11.19
C ASP A 232 -11.08 15.35 -11.03
N PHE A 233 -11.09 14.81 -9.80
CA PHE A 233 -11.73 13.52 -9.55
C PHE A 233 -13.26 13.55 -9.69
N ASN A 234 -13.88 14.65 -9.26
CA ASN A 234 -15.34 14.81 -9.17
C ASN A 234 -15.96 15.24 -10.50
N VAL A 235 -15.82 14.39 -11.52
CA VAL A 235 -16.51 14.52 -12.81
C VAL A 235 -17.78 13.67 -12.83
N CYS A 236 -18.69 13.96 -13.76
CA CYS A 236 -19.87 13.14 -13.99
C CYS A 236 -19.46 11.67 -14.30
N PRO A 237 -19.90 10.67 -13.52
CA PRO A 237 -19.55 9.26 -13.74
C PRO A 237 -20.07 8.68 -15.07
N GLU A 238 -21.00 9.36 -15.75
CA GLU A 238 -21.62 8.89 -16.98
C GLU A 238 -20.98 9.46 -18.25
N CYS A 239 -20.56 10.73 -18.24
CA CYS A 239 -19.98 11.39 -19.42
C CYS A 239 -18.61 12.04 -19.19
N GLY A 240 -18.09 12.07 -17.96
CA GLY A 240 -16.79 12.66 -17.64
C GLY A 240 -16.76 14.19 -17.65
N ALA A 241 -17.91 14.86 -17.75
CA ALA A 241 -17.99 16.32 -17.68
C ALA A 241 -17.63 16.81 -16.28
N LEU A 242 -16.74 17.82 -16.21
CA LEU A 242 -16.38 18.49 -14.96
C LEU A 242 -17.46 19.45 -14.46
N TYR A 243 -18.22 20.03 -15.38
CA TYR A 243 -19.29 20.99 -15.09
C TYR A 243 -20.67 20.36 -15.30
N GLU A 244 -21.71 21.15 -15.01
CA GLU A 244 -23.11 20.76 -15.14
C GLU A 244 -23.39 20.11 -16.51
N CYS A 245 -23.91 18.89 -16.44
CA CYS A 245 -24.22 18.07 -17.59
C CYS A 245 -25.69 17.61 -17.56
N VAL A 246 -26.10 16.90 -18.61
CA VAL A 246 -27.48 16.41 -18.72
C VAL A 246 -27.85 15.38 -17.65
N HIS A 247 -26.87 14.76 -16.99
CA HIS A 247 -27.07 13.76 -15.94
C HIS A 247 -27.25 14.37 -14.55
N ASP A 248 -27.05 15.68 -14.39
CA ASP A 248 -27.26 16.38 -13.11
C ASP A 248 -28.73 16.80 -12.91
N ARG A 249 -29.58 16.59 -13.92
CA ARG A 249 -31.02 16.89 -13.86
C ARG A 249 -31.76 15.68 -13.33
N ASP A 250 -32.23 15.77 -12.08
CA ASP A 250 -33.09 14.74 -11.50
C ASP A 250 -34.45 14.67 -12.23
N GLU A 251 -35.05 13.48 -12.30
CA GLU A 251 -36.42 13.22 -12.81
C GLU A 251 -37.55 13.94 -12.01
N HIS A 252 -37.20 14.86 -11.10
CA HIS A 252 -38.13 15.61 -10.25
C HIS A 252 -38.40 17.05 -10.69
N ASP A 253 -37.76 17.54 -11.75
CA ASP A 253 -38.02 18.87 -12.33
C ASP A 253 -39.07 18.83 -13.48
N GLU A 254 -40.16 18.09 -13.30
CA GLU A 254 -41.31 18.10 -14.23
C GLU A 254 -42.27 19.30 -14.02
N ASP A 255 -41.99 20.23 -13.12
CA ASP A 255 -42.86 21.39 -12.85
C ASP A 255 -42.08 22.72 -12.78
N ASP A 256 -41.42 23.10 -13.87
CA ASP A 256 -41.37 24.53 -14.22
C ASP A 256 -41.21 24.72 -15.74
N GLY A 257 -42.19 25.38 -16.36
CA GLY A 257 -42.35 25.49 -17.80
C GLY A 257 -41.40 26.47 -18.49
N ASP A 258 -40.08 26.24 -18.44
CA ASP A 258 -39.08 27.00 -19.21
C ASP A 258 -38.27 26.06 -20.12
N HIS A 259 -38.84 25.76 -21.29
CA HIS A 259 -38.43 24.70 -22.20
C HIS A 259 -37.13 24.93 -23.00
N ASP A 260 -36.27 25.89 -22.62
CA ASP A 260 -35.13 26.28 -23.49
C ASP A 260 -33.82 26.65 -22.75
N ARG A 261 -33.61 26.14 -21.53
CA ARG A 261 -32.28 26.21 -20.90
C ARG A 261 -31.46 24.99 -21.24
N ARG A 262 -30.87 25.00 -22.44
CA ARG A 262 -29.71 24.15 -22.74
C ARG A 262 -28.64 24.47 -21.67
N PRO A 263 -27.99 23.48 -21.03
CA PRO A 263 -26.85 23.77 -20.17
C PRO A 263 -25.91 24.67 -20.96
N PRO A 264 -25.34 25.74 -20.37
CA PRO A 264 -24.35 26.53 -21.09
C PRO A 264 -23.32 25.54 -21.61
N ALA A 265 -23.18 25.46 -22.94
CA ALA A 265 -22.15 24.64 -23.55
C ALA A 265 -20.87 24.99 -22.82
N ALA A 266 -20.25 24.00 -22.16
CA ALA A 266 -19.02 24.16 -21.39
C ALA A 266 -18.18 25.19 -22.13
N THR A 267 -17.94 26.34 -21.49
CA THR A 267 -17.08 27.36 -22.08
C THR A 267 -15.79 26.64 -22.43
N SER A 268 -15.56 26.49 -23.72
CA SER A 268 -14.59 25.59 -24.35
C SER A 268 -13.16 26.08 -24.16
N GLY A 269 -12.79 26.41 -22.91
CA GLY A 269 -11.59 27.15 -22.56
C GLY A 269 -11.04 26.93 -21.15
N ASP A 270 -11.57 26.00 -20.34
CA ASP A 270 -10.81 25.50 -19.19
C ASP A 270 -10.01 24.28 -19.64
N GLU A 271 -8.69 24.45 -19.85
CA GLU A 271 -7.78 23.38 -20.25
C GLU A 271 -7.83 22.19 -19.26
N ARG A 272 -8.17 22.44 -17.98
CA ARG A 272 -8.23 21.41 -16.93
C ARG A 272 -9.28 20.34 -17.16
N ASP A 273 -10.35 20.64 -17.90
CA ASP A 273 -11.38 19.62 -18.20
C ASP A 273 -10.88 18.59 -19.22
N ILE A 274 -9.80 18.89 -19.95
CA ILE A 274 -9.39 18.13 -21.15
C ILE A 274 -8.18 17.24 -20.87
N PHE A 275 -7.33 17.61 -19.91
CA PHE A 275 -6.04 16.95 -19.67
C PHE A 275 -5.91 16.41 -18.24
N PHE A 276 -5.20 15.30 -18.12
CA PHE A 276 -4.49 14.93 -16.91
C PHE A 276 -3.08 15.53 -16.97
N GLU A 277 -2.59 16.05 -15.85
CA GLU A 277 -1.33 16.79 -15.82
C GLU A 277 -0.33 16.16 -14.84
N MET A 278 0.91 15.94 -15.29
CA MET A 278 2.02 15.60 -14.38
C MET A 278 2.67 16.91 -13.94
N VAL A 279 2.55 17.27 -12.67
CA VAL A 279 2.96 18.56 -12.13
C VAL A 279 4.09 18.36 -11.11
N SER A 280 5.11 19.20 -11.15
CA SER A 280 6.19 19.16 -10.17
C SER A 280 5.75 19.75 -8.83
N ASN A 281 5.99 19.06 -7.71
CA ASN A 281 5.75 19.57 -6.35
C ASN A 281 7.04 20.10 -5.68
N ALA A 282 8.20 19.78 -6.25
CA ALA A 282 9.52 20.22 -5.77
C ALA A 282 10.39 20.74 -6.93
N GLY A 283 11.44 21.48 -6.60
CA GLY A 283 12.42 21.93 -7.58
C GLY A 283 13.26 20.76 -8.11
N ILE A 284 13.38 20.63 -9.43
CA ILE A 284 14.07 19.50 -10.08
C ILE A 284 15.42 19.99 -10.62
N PRO A 285 16.56 19.48 -10.10
CA PRO A 285 17.88 19.75 -10.65
C PRO A 285 18.00 19.32 -12.12
N SER A 286 18.98 19.86 -12.85
CA SER A 286 19.34 19.37 -14.18
C SER A 286 20.00 18.00 -14.11
N HIS A 287 19.76 17.14 -15.11
CA HIS A 287 20.34 15.79 -15.22
C HIS A 287 19.99 14.83 -14.07
N SER A 288 18.85 15.01 -13.42
CA SER A 288 18.35 14.09 -12.40
C SER A 288 17.17 13.28 -12.93
N GLU A 289 17.00 12.06 -12.43
CA GLU A 289 15.77 11.32 -12.61
C GLU A 289 14.63 12.05 -11.91
N ILE A 290 13.43 11.98 -12.49
CA ILE A 290 12.22 12.62 -11.98
C ILE A 290 11.31 11.52 -11.46
N PHE A 291 11.00 11.58 -10.16
CA PHE A 291 10.20 10.56 -9.50
C PHE A 291 8.78 11.03 -9.21
N ASN A 292 7.84 10.11 -9.37
CA ASN A 292 6.44 10.22 -8.96
C ASN A 292 6.22 9.60 -7.57
N THR A 293 5.04 9.80 -6.99
CA THR A 293 4.54 9.02 -5.86
C THR A 293 3.47 8.02 -6.33
N TYR A 294 3.61 6.74 -5.94
CA TYR A 294 2.59 5.70 -6.17
C TYR A 294 1.57 5.66 -5.02
N GLY A 295 1.78 6.48 -3.99
CA GLY A 295 1.04 6.55 -2.75
C GLY A 295 1.98 6.91 -1.61
N GLU A 296 1.68 7.97 -0.87
CA GLU A 296 2.55 8.50 0.19
C GLU A 296 2.71 7.56 1.39
N ARG A 297 1.81 6.57 1.54
CA ARG A 297 1.67 5.74 2.74
C ARG A 297 1.85 4.24 2.49
N LEU A 298 2.44 3.87 1.36
CA LEU A 298 2.61 2.46 1.00
C LEU A 298 3.80 1.85 1.77
N THR A 299 3.55 0.71 2.40
CA THR A 299 4.58 -0.13 3.03
C THR A 299 5.38 -0.91 1.97
N ASN A 300 6.57 -1.37 2.32
CA ASN A 300 7.35 -2.30 1.49
C ASN A 300 6.58 -3.59 1.19
N ALA A 301 5.73 -4.06 2.11
CA ALA A 301 4.85 -5.20 1.87
C ALA A 301 3.84 -4.93 0.75
N GLU A 302 3.26 -3.74 0.70
CA GLU A 302 2.34 -3.31 -0.37
C GLU A 302 3.09 -3.02 -1.67
N LEU A 303 4.23 -2.33 -1.60
CA LEU A 303 5.07 -2.03 -2.76
C LEU A 303 5.51 -3.31 -3.47
N LEU A 304 5.95 -4.32 -2.70
CA LEU A 304 6.35 -5.60 -3.24
C LEU A 304 5.18 -6.33 -3.92
N ASN A 305 4.00 -6.32 -3.29
CA ASN A 305 2.83 -7.03 -3.80
C ASN A 305 2.17 -6.35 -5.01
N GLN A 306 2.23 -5.03 -5.11
CA GLN A 306 1.57 -4.26 -6.18
C GLN A 306 2.51 -3.92 -7.34
N TYR A 307 3.80 -3.67 -7.04
CA TYR A 307 4.78 -3.15 -8.01
C TYR A 307 6.02 -4.03 -8.19
N GLY A 308 6.31 -4.95 -7.25
CA GLY A 308 7.42 -5.91 -7.37
C GLY A 308 8.79 -5.36 -6.96
N PHE A 309 8.82 -4.30 -6.14
CA PHE A 309 10.04 -3.74 -5.57
C PHE A 309 9.82 -3.30 -4.11
N ILE A 310 10.90 -2.98 -3.42
CA ILE A 310 10.90 -2.39 -2.07
C ILE A 310 11.84 -1.18 -2.03
N LEU A 311 11.69 -0.35 -1.00
CA LEU A 311 12.62 0.72 -0.66
C LEU A 311 13.57 0.26 0.45
N ASP A 312 14.83 0.72 0.41
CA ASP A 312 15.83 0.37 1.43
C ASP A 312 15.43 0.90 2.82
N VAL A 313 14.80 2.07 2.87
CA VAL A 313 14.25 2.69 4.09
C VAL A 313 12.84 3.17 3.75
N ASN A 314 11.85 2.68 4.50
CA ASN A 314 10.46 3.08 4.34
C ASN A 314 9.80 3.33 5.69
N ASP A 315 9.59 4.60 6.02
CA ASP A 315 9.02 5.01 7.31
C ASP A 315 7.55 4.60 7.46
N ASN A 316 6.88 4.21 6.36
CA ASN A 316 5.51 3.73 6.39
C ASN A 316 5.39 2.26 6.84
N ASP A 317 6.49 1.51 6.87
CA ASP A 317 6.47 0.11 7.27
C ASP A 317 5.86 -0.04 8.67
N HIS A 318 4.98 -1.02 8.81
CA HIS A 318 4.37 -1.35 10.09
C HIS A 318 3.99 -2.82 10.11
N LEU A 319 4.04 -3.41 11.30
CA LEU A 319 3.64 -4.79 11.53
C LEU A 319 2.29 -4.80 12.23
N SER A 320 1.33 -5.53 11.69
CA SER A 320 -0.05 -5.53 12.16
C SER A 320 -0.42 -6.80 12.92
N TRP A 321 -1.48 -6.75 13.72
CA TRP A 321 -2.16 -7.92 14.24
C TRP A 321 -3.67 -7.71 14.21
N THR A 322 -4.39 -8.79 14.03
CA THR A 322 -5.80 -8.85 14.40
C THR A 322 -5.93 -9.08 15.90
N MET A 323 -7.05 -8.68 16.50
CA MET A 323 -7.30 -8.96 17.93
C MET A 323 -7.25 -10.47 18.22
N ASP A 324 -7.73 -11.30 17.29
CA ASP A 324 -7.70 -12.76 17.43
C ASP A 324 -6.27 -13.32 17.43
N GLU A 325 -5.37 -12.76 16.62
CA GLU A 325 -3.95 -13.13 16.63
C GLU A 325 -3.29 -12.75 17.96
N VAL A 326 -3.52 -11.53 18.46
CA VAL A 326 -2.98 -11.09 19.76
C VAL A 326 -3.47 -12.03 20.88
N LEU A 327 -4.77 -12.31 20.93
CA LEU A 327 -5.35 -13.20 21.92
C LEU A 327 -4.81 -14.63 21.83
N HIS A 328 -4.61 -15.15 20.62
CA HIS A 328 -4.06 -16.48 20.41
C HIS A 328 -2.60 -16.57 20.82
N LEU A 329 -1.77 -15.58 20.48
CA LEU A 329 -0.34 -15.56 20.81
C LEU A 329 -0.10 -15.41 22.31
N LEU A 330 -0.97 -14.68 23.02
CA LEU A 330 -0.82 -14.41 24.46
C LEU A 330 -1.57 -15.39 25.37
N SER A 331 -2.33 -16.33 24.80
CA SER A 331 -3.10 -17.33 25.57
C SER A 331 -2.53 -18.72 25.38
N SER A 332 -2.28 -19.44 26.48
CA SER A 332 -1.83 -20.84 26.44
C SER A 332 -2.96 -21.82 26.07
N GLU A 333 -4.21 -21.38 26.17
CA GLU A 333 -5.42 -22.17 25.91
C GLU A 333 -6.32 -21.43 24.91
N PRO A 334 -7.13 -22.13 24.10
CA PRO A 334 -8.05 -21.51 23.16
C PRO A 334 -9.05 -20.61 23.89
N VAL A 335 -9.06 -19.32 23.52
CA VAL A 335 -9.91 -18.30 24.13
C VAL A 335 -11.38 -18.58 23.80
N SER A 336 -12.21 -18.74 24.84
CA SER A 336 -13.64 -18.98 24.66
C SER A 336 -14.34 -17.77 24.03
N ARG A 337 -15.46 -17.99 23.31
CA ARG A 337 -16.25 -16.88 22.73
C ARG A 337 -16.67 -15.86 23.78
N GLN A 338 -17.06 -16.32 24.96
CA GLN A 338 -17.48 -15.45 26.06
C GLN A 338 -16.32 -14.59 26.58
N ASP A 339 -15.10 -15.12 26.62
CA ASP A 339 -13.92 -14.36 27.02
C ASP A 339 -13.58 -13.30 25.97
N LYS A 340 -13.69 -13.63 24.68
CA LYS A 340 -13.50 -12.65 23.58
C LYS A 340 -14.50 -11.50 23.68
N ASP A 341 -15.77 -11.81 23.91
CA ASP A 341 -16.84 -10.80 24.07
C ASP A 341 -16.57 -9.89 25.28
N ASN A 342 -16.08 -10.45 26.39
CA ASN A 342 -15.69 -9.69 27.57
C ASN A 342 -14.50 -8.76 27.31
N VAL A 343 -13.47 -9.25 26.62
CA VAL A 343 -12.30 -8.44 26.21
C VAL A 343 -12.75 -7.30 25.29
N LEU A 344 -13.57 -7.59 24.28
CA LEU A 344 -14.11 -6.58 23.37
C LEU A 344 -14.90 -5.50 24.09
N ARG A 345 -15.76 -5.88 25.03
CA ARG A 345 -16.54 -4.93 25.82
C ARG A 345 -15.63 -4.01 26.63
N ARG A 346 -14.66 -4.57 27.36
CA ARG A 346 -13.70 -3.77 28.15
C ARG A 346 -12.80 -2.92 27.26
N PHE A 347 -12.37 -3.43 26.12
CA PHE A 347 -11.60 -2.67 25.13
C PHE A 347 -12.35 -1.44 24.63
N ARG A 348 -13.65 -1.58 24.29
CA ARG A 348 -14.48 -0.44 23.88
C ARG A 348 -14.62 0.59 24.99
N GLU A 349 -14.76 0.15 26.23
CA GLU A 349 -14.85 1.03 27.40
C GLU A 349 -13.54 1.82 27.60
N VAL A 350 -12.38 1.14 27.63
CA VAL A 350 -11.07 1.80 27.78
C VAL A 350 -10.78 2.73 26.60
N SER A 351 -11.08 2.30 25.37
CA SER A 351 -10.95 3.15 24.18
C SER A 351 -11.80 4.40 24.27
N SER A 352 -13.01 4.30 24.85
CA SER A 352 -13.87 5.46 25.10
C SER A 352 -13.29 6.39 26.15
N ILE A 353 -12.66 5.85 27.20
CA ILE A 353 -11.98 6.65 28.23
C ILE A 353 -10.80 7.42 27.61
N LEU A 354 -9.99 6.77 26.76
CA LEU A 354 -8.85 7.41 26.10
C LEU A 354 -9.26 8.62 25.26
N ARG A 355 -10.38 8.51 24.52
CA ARG A 355 -10.92 9.62 23.70
C ARG A 355 -11.46 10.81 24.49
N HIS A 356 -11.81 10.63 25.77
CA HIS A 356 -12.49 11.65 26.58
C HIS A 356 -11.72 12.07 27.84
N SER A 357 -10.45 11.69 27.96
CA SER A 357 -9.61 11.99 29.13
C SER A 357 -8.26 12.57 28.73
N ASP A 358 -7.52 13.06 29.72
CA ASP A 358 -6.15 13.56 29.57
C ASP A 358 -5.13 12.49 29.14
N ALA A 359 -5.57 11.22 28.99
CA ALA A 359 -4.73 10.13 28.52
C ALA A 359 -4.11 10.37 27.15
N THR A 360 -4.77 11.13 26.27
CA THR A 360 -4.22 11.48 24.95
C THR A 360 -2.93 12.30 25.09
N SER A 361 -2.86 13.21 26.07
CA SER A 361 -1.66 13.99 26.37
C SER A 361 -0.51 13.10 26.84
N LEU A 362 -0.79 12.17 27.75
CA LEU A 362 0.20 11.20 28.24
C LEU A 362 0.71 10.30 27.11
N LEU A 363 -0.19 9.78 26.27
CA LEU A 363 0.17 8.95 25.12
C LEU A 363 1.04 9.71 24.11
N SER A 364 0.78 10.99 23.88
CA SER A 364 1.57 11.82 22.95
C SER A 364 2.99 12.15 23.44
N ARG A 365 3.27 11.94 24.74
CA ARG A 365 4.58 12.18 25.36
C ARG A 365 5.43 10.91 25.50
N SER A 366 4.85 9.74 25.22
CA SER A 366 5.57 8.46 25.24
C SER A 366 6.41 8.31 23.96
N ASN A 367 7.64 7.82 24.13
CA ASN A 367 8.55 7.50 23.04
C ASN A 367 8.35 6.06 22.52
N ILE A 368 7.70 5.20 23.30
CA ILE A 368 7.46 3.78 22.97
C ILE A 368 5.99 3.47 22.62
N ILE A 369 5.10 4.47 22.68
CA ILE A 369 3.72 4.40 22.18
C ILE A 369 3.45 5.51 21.17
N HIS A 370 2.94 5.16 19.98
CA HIS A 370 2.52 6.12 18.97
C HIS A 370 0.99 6.23 18.88
N PHE A 371 0.49 7.45 18.76
CA PHE A 371 -0.92 7.75 18.63
C PHE A 371 -1.34 7.89 17.16
N LEU A 372 -2.30 7.07 16.71
CA LEU A 372 -2.72 6.97 15.30
C LEU A 372 -4.00 7.77 14.96
N GLY A 373 -4.46 8.64 15.87
CA GLY A 373 -5.76 9.32 15.73
C GLY A 373 -6.94 8.46 16.21
N SER A 374 -8.12 9.07 16.31
CA SER A 374 -9.33 8.44 16.90
C SER A 374 -9.98 7.34 16.04
N ASP A 375 -9.69 7.33 14.74
CA ASP A 375 -10.42 6.52 13.76
C ASP A 375 -9.65 5.27 13.34
N ASN A 376 -8.37 5.19 13.70
CA ASN A 376 -7.52 4.04 13.38
C ASN A 376 -7.53 3.01 14.52
N ASN A 377 -8.12 1.84 14.25
CA ASN A 377 -8.19 0.72 15.18
C ASN A 377 -7.08 -0.33 14.96
N SER A 378 -5.97 0.02 14.29
CA SER A 378 -4.91 -0.95 14.00
C SER A 378 -4.11 -1.32 15.25
N PHE A 379 -4.01 -2.62 15.53
CA PHE A 379 -3.05 -3.15 16.50
C PHE A 379 -1.73 -3.34 15.76
N SER A 380 -0.75 -2.46 15.98
CA SER A 380 0.46 -2.45 15.15
C SER A 380 1.70 -1.93 15.87
N ILE A 381 2.86 -2.17 15.26
CA ILE A 381 4.15 -1.55 15.56
C ILE A 381 4.59 -0.81 14.29
N ASN A 382 5.04 0.45 14.40
CA ASN A 382 5.51 1.23 13.25
C ASN A 382 6.97 0.87 12.86
N SER A 383 7.52 1.56 11.86
CA SER A 383 8.88 1.37 11.31
C SER A 383 10.00 1.58 12.33
N GLU A 384 9.74 2.35 13.39
CA GLU A 384 10.70 2.63 14.47
C GLU A 384 10.65 1.58 15.60
N GLY A 385 9.69 0.65 15.57
CA GLY A 385 9.49 -0.30 16.67
C GLY A 385 8.57 0.21 17.77
N VAL A 386 7.84 1.31 17.55
CA VAL A 386 6.94 1.93 18.53
C VAL A 386 5.55 1.29 18.47
N VAL A 387 4.97 0.96 19.62
CA VAL A 387 3.67 0.25 19.73
C VAL A 387 2.50 1.21 19.50
N SER A 388 1.46 0.79 18.78
CA SER A 388 0.26 1.61 18.62
C SER A 388 -0.52 1.72 19.92
N HIS A 389 -1.09 2.90 20.19
CA HIS A 389 -1.94 3.10 21.38
C HIS A 389 -3.09 2.08 21.47
N MET A 390 -3.59 1.58 20.34
CA MET A 390 -4.64 0.55 20.30
C MET A 390 -4.12 -0.82 20.71
N LEU A 391 -2.93 -1.22 20.28
CA LEU A 391 -2.30 -2.44 20.75
C LEU A 391 -2.01 -2.33 22.26
N TRP A 392 -1.43 -1.22 22.70
CA TRP A 392 -1.20 -0.97 24.13
C TRP A 392 -2.50 -1.05 24.95
N THR A 393 -3.59 -0.47 24.44
CA THR A 393 -4.91 -0.51 25.10
C THR A 393 -5.44 -1.93 25.24
N LEU A 394 -5.29 -2.74 24.20
CA LEU A 394 -5.68 -4.15 24.25
C LEU A 394 -4.85 -4.90 25.30
N LEU A 395 -3.54 -4.68 25.34
CA LEU A 395 -2.65 -5.28 26.33
C LEU A 395 -3.01 -4.85 27.77
N PHE A 396 -3.34 -3.57 27.99
CA PHE A 396 -3.82 -3.10 29.28
C PHE A 396 -5.11 -3.82 29.72
N VAL A 397 -6.06 -4.03 28.81
CA VAL A 397 -7.29 -4.80 29.09
C VAL A 397 -6.96 -6.25 29.44
N LEU A 398 -5.98 -6.87 28.77
CA LEU A 398 -5.55 -8.24 29.05
C LEU A 398 -4.85 -8.35 30.42
N SER A 399 -4.02 -7.39 30.79
CA SER A 399 -3.37 -7.33 32.11
C SER A 399 -4.38 -7.12 33.24
N THR A 400 -5.40 -6.29 33.01
CA THR A 400 -6.41 -5.95 34.02
C THR A 400 -7.63 -6.87 34.02
N ARG A 401 -7.62 -7.95 33.21
CA ARG A 401 -8.78 -8.85 33.02
C ARG A 401 -9.33 -9.46 34.32
N ARG A 402 -8.46 -9.68 35.31
CA ARG A 402 -8.82 -10.28 36.62
C ARG A 402 -9.16 -9.25 37.70
N GLN A 403 -8.96 -7.96 37.42
CA GLN A 403 -9.21 -6.88 38.37
C GLN A 403 -10.65 -6.34 38.24
N PRO A 404 -11.26 -5.85 39.33
CA PRO A 404 -12.61 -5.28 39.31
C PRO A 404 -12.70 -4.06 38.39
N GLU A 405 -13.86 -3.83 37.78
CA GLU A 405 -14.09 -2.73 36.82
C GLU A 405 -14.13 -1.33 37.47
N THR A 406 -14.29 -1.27 38.80
CA THR A 406 -14.34 0.00 39.55
C THR A 406 -12.98 0.70 39.54
N GLY A 407 -12.93 1.92 39.02
CA GLY A 407 -11.71 2.74 39.01
C GLY A 407 -10.79 2.54 37.80
N LEU A 408 -11.27 1.86 36.75
CA LEU A 408 -10.47 1.56 35.55
C LEU A 408 -9.83 2.80 34.91
N GLN A 409 -10.55 3.94 34.86
CA GLN A 409 -9.99 5.20 34.36
C GLN A 409 -8.81 5.70 35.20
N ALA A 410 -8.94 5.67 36.53
CA ALA A 410 -7.87 6.11 37.43
C ALA A 410 -6.65 5.18 37.32
N GLN A 411 -6.89 3.87 37.16
CA GLN A 411 -5.83 2.90 36.94
C GLN A 411 -5.13 3.10 35.59
N LEU A 412 -5.88 3.32 34.51
CA LEU A 412 -5.36 3.58 33.18
C LEU A 412 -4.41 4.79 33.18
N LEU A 413 -4.88 5.92 33.70
CA LEU A 413 -4.09 7.15 33.78
C LEU A 413 -2.84 6.98 34.65
N ALA A 414 -2.96 6.25 35.77
CA ALA A 414 -1.81 6.00 36.64
C ALA A 414 -0.77 5.08 35.99
N VAL A 415 -1.17 4.07 35.24
CA VAL A 415 -0.23 3.20 34.51
C VAL A 415 0.46 3.94 33.38
N LEU A 416 -0.26 4.79 32.63
CA LEU A 416 0.35 5.65 31.61
C LEU A 416 1.34 6.66 32.20
N ALA A 417 0.98 7.30 33.32
CA ALA A 417 1.88 8.24 34.00
C ALA A 417 3.12 7.54 34.58
N LEU A 418 2.97 6.32 35.12
CA LEU A 418 4.12 5.53 35.56
C LEU A 418 5.03 5.18 34.38
N GLN A 419 4.46 4.75 33.26
CA GLN A 419 5.25 4.46 32.07
C GLN A 419 6.07 5.68 31.63
N GLU A 420 5.44 6.86 31.52
CA GLU A 420 6.11 8.11 31.19
C GLU A 420 7.27 8.44 32.16
N GLN A 421 7.08 8.22 33.47
CA GLN A 421 8.13 8.45 34.47
C GLN A 421 9.34 7.53 34.28
N PHE A 422 9.12 6.25 33.99
CA PHE A 422 10.20 5.31 33.72
C PHE A 422 10.92 5.62 32.41
N GLU A 423 10.18 6.01 31.36
CA GLU A 423 10.78 6.43 30.09
C GLU A 423 11.70 7.67 30.27
N LEU A 424 11.26 8.67 31.04
CA LEU A 424 12.07 9.85 31.35
C LEU A 424 13.31 9.50 32.17
N SER A 425 13.17 8.65 33.18
CA SER A 425 14.28 8.22 34.04
C SER A 425 15.34 7.45 33.24
N LEU A 426 14.93 6.56 32.34
CA LEU A 426 15.85 5.83 31.47
C LEU A 426 16.56 6.75 30.47
N ALA A 427 15.87 7.78 29.95
CA ALA A 427 16.50 8.76 29.08
C ALA A 427 17.54 9.64 29.81
N GLU A 428 17.31 9.97 31.08
CA GLU A 428 18.27 10.73 31.90
C GLU A 428 19.51 9.90 32.28
N GLU A 429 19.36 8.58 32.49
CA GLU A 429 20.50 7.69 32.76
C GLU A 429 21.50 7.62 31.59
N ASP A 430 21.02 7.79 30.35
CA ASP A 430 21.86 7.78 29.14
C ASP A 430 22.67 9.09 28.97
N ASP A 431 22.27 10.20 29.62
CA ASP A 431 22.85 11.55 29.45
C ASP A 431 23.96 11.93 30.47
N ASP A 432 24.49 10.97 31.25
CA ASP A 432 25.60 11.12 32.23
C ASP A 432 25.35 12.14 33.37
N ASP A 433 24.12 12.67 33.48
CA ASP A 433 23.64 13.55 34.55
C ASP A 433 22.72 12.71 35.47
N GLY A 434 23.22 12.36 36.67
CA GLY A 434 22.67 11.32 37.55
C GLY A 434 21.14 11.16 37.54
N GLY A 435 20.69 9.94 37.22
CA GLY A 435 19.28 9.60 36.97
C GLY A 435 18.31 10.04 38.07
N GLY A 436 17.19 10.62 37.66
CA GLY A 436 16.07 10.92 38.55
C GLY A 436 15.49 9.64 39.17
N GLU A 437 15.42 9.58 40.51
CA GLU A 437 14.73 8.49 41.20
C GLU A 437 13.22 8.52 40.86
N VAL A 438 12.71 7.46 40.23
CA VAL A 438 11.26 7.26 40.07
C VAL A 438 10.65 7.01 41.45
N ALA A 439 9.81 7.93 41.91
CA ALA A 439 9.11 7.77 43.18
C ALA A 439 8.05 6.65 43.10
N VAL A 440 8.44 5.44 43.50
CA VAL A 440 7.54 4.28 43.52
C VAL A 440 6.61 4.37 44.73
N ASP A 441 5.30 4.29 44.46
CA ASP A 441 4.28 4.10 45.48
C ASP A 441 4.35 2.65 46.01
N GLU A 442 4.98 2.46 47.16
CA GLU A 442 5.13 1.15 47.83
C GLU A 442 3.81 0.57 48.38
N THR A 443 2.68 1.27 48.23
CA THR A 443 1.38 0.70 48.61
C THR A 443 0.99 -0.47 47.70
N ASP A 444 0.11 -1.35 48.19
CA ASP A 444 -0.45 -2.46 47.39
C ASP A 444 -1.06 -1.97 46.06
N VAL A 445 -1.58 -0.74 46.03
CA VAL A 445 -2.17 -0.12 44.83
C VAL A 445 -1.08 0.29 43.84
N GLY A 446 0.03 0.87 44.31
CA GLY A 446 1.18 1.23 43.48
C GLY A 446 1.87 -0.02 42.90
N LEU A 447 2.13 -1.02 43.74
CA LEU A 447 2.68 -2.31 43.31
C LEU A 447 1.78 -3.03 42.29
N ALA A 448 0.46 -2.97 42.45
CA ALA A 448 -0.47 -3.53 41.47
C ALA A 448 -0.41 -2.83 40.10
N ARG A 449 -0.13 -1.51 40.06
CA ARG A 449 0.06 -0.76 38.81
C ARG A 449 1.37 -1.10 38.12
N LEU A 450 2.47 -1.21 38.89
CA LEU A 450 3.75 -1.70 38.36
C LEU A 450 3.62 -3.10 37.77
N ARG A 451 2.87 -3.99 38.44
CA ARG A 451 2.60 -5.33 37.92
C ARG A 451 1.87 -5.29 36.57
N VAL A 452 0.88 -4.41 36.41
CA VAL A 452 0.17 -4.24 35.14
C VAL A 452 1.13 -3.77 34.04
N LEU A 453 2.01 -2.81 34.33
CA LEU A 453 2.99 -2.31 33.35
C LEU A 453 4.01 -3.39 32.96
N LEU A 454 4.54 -4.15 33.93
CA LEU A 454 5.40 -5.31 33.68
C LEU A 454 4.71 -6.39 32.85
N ASP A 455 3.43 -6.66 33.13
CA ASP A 455 2.65 -7.62 32.34
C ASP A 455 2.46 -7.12 30.90
N ILE A 456 2.22 -5.81 30.68
CA ILE A 456 2.16 -5.21 29.33
C ILE A 456 3.50 -5.38 28.61
N ALA A 457 4.61 -4.98 29.23
CA ALA A 457 5.94 -5.09 28.64
C ALA A 457 6.28 -6.55 28.26
N GLY A 458 5.99 -7.50 29.16
CA GLY A 458 6.16 -8.93 28.89
C GLY A 458 5.31 -9.42 27.72
N MET A 459 4.07 -8.93 27.57
CA MET A 459 3.21 -9.26 26.43
C MET A 459 3.71 -8.66 25.12
N VAL A 460 4.18 -7.41 25.09
CA VAL A 460 4.77 -6.81 23.88
C VAL A 460 5.98 -7.62 23.41
N VAL A 461 6.91 -7.92 24.32
CA VAL A 461 8.11 -8.73 24.03
C VAL A 461 7.72 -10.12 23.53
N THR A 462 6.70 -10.74 24.14
CA THR A 462 6.18 -12.05 23.69
C THR A 462 5.61 -11.97 22.27
N LEU A 463 4.82 -10.93 21.96
CA LEU A 463 4.30 -10.71 20.60
C LEU A 463 5.43 -10.54 19.59
N CYS A 464 6.47 -9.76 19.92
CA CYS A 464 7.59 -9.52 19.02
C CYS A 464 8.37 -10.81 18.73
N ARG A 465 8.70 -11.58 19.78
CA ARG A 465 9.42 -12.86 19.66
C ARG A 465 8.63 -13.91 18.90
N GLU A 466 7.34 -14.05 19.20
CA GLU A 466 6.49 -15.02 18.48
C GLU A 466 6.31 -14.61 17.01
N ARG A 467 6.14 -13.32 16.72
CA ARG A 467 6.09 -12.82 15.33
C ARG A 467 7.38 -13.16 14.59
N LYS A 468 8.55 -12.88 15.19
CA LYS A 468 9.87 -13.18 14.62
C LYS A 468 10.06 -14.67 14.34
N ARG A 469 9.64 -15.54 15.28
CA ARG A 469 9.69 -17.00 15.14
C ARG A 469 8.78 -17.53 14.02
N LEU A 470 7.63 -16.90 13.83
CA LEU A 470 6.64 -17.28 12.82
C LEU A 470 6.95 -16.71 11.42
N SER A 471 7.84 -15.71 11.33
CA SER A 471 8.28 -15.09 10.08
C SER A 471 9.55 -15.72 9.52
N GLY A 472 9.54 -16.03 8.22
CA GLY A 472 10.62 -16.71 7.50
C GLY A 472 10.50 -18.22 7.51
N LYS A 473 11.61 -18.88 7.12
CA LYS A 473 11.68 -20.34 7.15
C LYS A 473 11.63 -20.89 8.59
N PRO A 474 11.04 -22.07 8.81
CA PRO A 474 11.05 -22.70 10.13
C PRO A 474 12.48 -22.85 10.68
N GLY A 475 12.71 -22.36 11.89
CA GLY A 475 14.03 -22.40 12.54
C GLY A 475 15.03 -21.34 12.07
N SER A 476 14.60 -20.38 11.24
CA SER A 476 15.48 -19.29 10.77
C SER A 476 15.64 -18.13 11.75
N GLU A 477 14.98 -18.17 12.91
CA GLU A 477 14.89 -17.05 13.87
C GLU A 477 16.24 -16.59 14.44
N GLY A 478 17.21 -17.51 14.57
CA GLY A 478 18.55 -17.24 15.08
C GLY A 478 19.62 -17.14 13.99
N LEU A 479 19.22 -17.12 12.72
CA LEU A 479 20.17 -16.94 11.61
C LEU A 479 20.49 -15.46 11.43
N ASP A 480 21.76 -15.18 11.14
CA ASP A 480 22.17 -13.89 10.57
C ASP A 480 21.71 -13.85 9.11
N LEU A 481 20.58 -13.17 8.87
CA LEU A 481 19.99 -13.07 7.54
C LEU A 481 20.82 -12.17 6.62
N SER A 482 21.59 -11.21 7.16
CA SER A 482 22.46 -10.34 6.38
C SER A 482 23.64 -11.13 5.83
N GLU A 483 24.30 -11.95 6.66
CA GLU A 483 25.35 -12.87 6.20
C GLU A 483 24.80 -13.89 5.19
N LEU A 484 23.59 -14.42 5.44
CA LEU A 484 22.94 -15.34 4.50
C LEU A 484 22.70 -14.67 3.14
N MET A 485 22.26 -13.41 3.13
CA MET A 485 21.99 -12.65 1.92
C MET A 485 23.25 -12.42 1.07
N GLU A 486 24.39 -12.13 1.70
CA GLU A 486 25.69 -12.02 1.00
C GLU A 486 26.11 -13.32 0.30
N GLY A 487 25.70 -14.47 0.83
CA GLY A 487 25.96 -15.79 0.26
C GLY A 487 25.06 -16.18 -0.92
N ILE A 488 24.00 -15.40 -1.21
CA ILE A 488 23.02 -15.73 -2.25
C ILE A 488 23.48 -15.18 -3.60
N PRO A 489 23.56 -16.03 -4.64
CA PRO A 489 23.92 -15.58 -5.98
C PRO A 489 23.02 -14.45 -6.50
N SER A 490 23.60 -13.50 -7.24
CA SER A 490 22.87 -12.38 -7.85
C SER A 490 21.77 -12.80 -8.83
N GLU A 491 21.82 -14.05 -9.30
CA GLU A 491 20.83 -14.67 -10.19
C GLU A 491 19.53 -15.06 -9.47
N LEU A 492 19.42 -14.87 -8.15
CA LEU A 492 18.22 -15.14 -7.33
C LEU A 492 17.60 -13.83 -6.77
N PRO A 493 17.16 -12.89 -7.64
CA PRO A 493 16.69 -11.58 -7.22
C PRO A 493 15.43 -11.64 -6.33
N ARG A 494 14.55 -12.62 -6.52
CA ARG A 494 13.33 -12.73 -5.70
C ARG A 494 13.66 -13.15 -4.27
N THR A 495 14.61 -14.07 -4.12
CA THR A 495 15.07 -14.49 -2.79
C THR A 495 15.75 -13.32 -2.06
N HIS A 496 16.57 -12.52 -2.75
CA HIS A 496 17.14 -11.28 -2.22
C HIS A 496 16.06 -10.29 -1.73
N LEU A 497 15.04 -10.04 -2.56
CA LEU A 497 13.90 -9.18 -2.18
C LEU A 497 13.15 -9.72 -0.96
N ALA A 498 12.83 -11.01 -0.95
CA ALA A 498 12.11 -11.64 0.15
C ALA A 498 12.88 -11.57 1.48
N LEU A 499 14.21 -11.77 1.43
CA LEU A 499 15.06 -11.63 2.60
C LEU A 499 15.17 -10.19 3.06
N SER A 500 15.27 -9.23 2.15
CA SER A 500 15.33 -7.81 2.49
C SER A 500 14.09 -7.36 3.26
N VAL A 501 12.89 -7.77 2.82
CA VAL A 501 11.64 -7.55 3.57
C VAL A 501 11.72 -8.20 4.96
N LEU A 502 12.10 -9.46 5.03
CA LEU A 502 12.17 -10.19 6.31
C LEU A 502 13.18 -9.57 7.29
N ILE A 503 14.33 -9.08 6.80
CA ILE A 503 15.35 -8.39 7.59
C ILE A 503 14.76 -7.11 8.17
N GLY A 504 14.12 -6.28 7.33
CA GLY A 504 13.46 -5.04 7.77
C GLY A 504 12.43 -5.30 8.87
N GLU A 505 11.50 -6.23 8.65
CA GLU A 505 10.48 -6.58 9.65
C GLU A 505 11.08 -7.13 10.94
N ARG A 506 12.11 -7.97 10.88
CA ARG A 506 12.79 -8.48 12.07
C ARG A 506 13.51 -7.38 12.85
N SER A 507 14.11 -6.42 12.16
CA SER A 507 14.73 -5.25 12.82
C SER A 507 13.70 -4.42 13.58
N ILE A 508 12.50 -4.22 13.02
CA ILE A 508 11.40 -3.53 13.70
C ILE A 508 11.01 -4.27 14.98
N LEU A 509 10.87 -5.60 14.91
CA LEU A 509 10.50 -6.45 16.05
C LEU A 509 11.58 -6.43 17.14
N ASP A 510 12.86 -6.49 16.76
CA ASP A 510 13.98 -6.47 17.69
C ASP A 510 14.11 -5.10 18.38
N SER A 511 13.93 -3.99 17.63
CA SER A 511 13.89 -2.63 18.19
C SER A 511 12.78 -2.49 19.24
N CYS A 512 11.55 -2.91 18.89
CA CYS A 512 10.43 -2.89 19.82
C CYS A 512 10.69 -3.73 21.07
N ALA A 513 11.13 -4.98 20.89
CA ALA A 513 11.41 -5.87 22.02
C ALA A 513 12.47 -5.26 22.96
N ALA A 514 13.54 -4.69 22.43
CA ALA A 514 14.60 -4.07 23.21
C ALA A 514 14.10 -2.86 24.04
N ALA A 515 13.29 -1.98 23.45
CA ALA A 515 12.73 -0.82 24.15
C ALA A 515 11.84 -1.24 25.34
N TRP A 516 10.99 -2.24 25.14
CA TRP A 516 10.11 -2.76 26.20
C TRP A 516 10.83 -3.62 27.24
N GLU A 517 11.93 -4.28 26.88
CA GLU A 517 12.81 -4.98 27.83
C GLU A 517 13.56 -4.00 28.73
N SER A 518 14.10 -2.92 28.16
CA SER A 518 14.73 -1.84 28.92
C SER A 518 13.77 -1.24 29.95
N LEU A 519 12.53 -0.92 29.53
CA LEU A 519 11.48 -0.48 30.45
C LEU A 519 11.21 -1.50 31.56
N ALA A 520 11.09 -2.79 31.22
CA ALA A 520 10.80 -3.83 32.19
C ALA A 520 11.94 -4.04 33.20
N ASP A 521 13.19 -3.91 32.77
CA ASP A 521 14.37 -4.05 33.62
C ASP A 521 14.57 -2.83 34.53
N GLY A 522 14.27 -1.62 34.04
CA GLY A 522 14.18 -0.41 34.86
C GLY A 522 13.16 -0.58 35.99
N ILE A 523 11.96 -1.09 35.68
CA ILE A 523 10.93 -1.36 36.70
C ILE A 523 11.40 -2.38 37.75
N LYS A 524 12.05 -3.47 37.33
CA LYS A 524 12.55 -4.53 38.25
C LYS A 524 13.73 -4.08 39.12
N THR A 525 14.47 -3.06 38.70
CA THR A 525 15.63 -2.56 39.46
C THR A 525 15.19 -1.66 40.61
N ILE A 526 14.05 -0.97 40.45
CA ILE A 526 13.50 -0.05 41.46
C ILE A 526 12.48 -0.74 42.39
N ALA A 527 11.77 -1.77 41.92
CA ALA A 527 10.80 -2.56 42.70
C ALA A 527 11.44 -3.74 43.45
#